data_AF-A0A533WTT3-F1
#
_entry.id   AF-A0A533WTT3-F1
#
_cell.length_a   1.000
_cell.length_b   1.000
_cell.length_c   1.000
_cell.angle_alpha   90.00
_cell.angle_beta   90.00
_cell.angle_gamma   90.00
#
_symmetry.space_group_name_H-M   'P 1'
#
loop_
_entity.id
_entity.type
_entity.pdbx_description
1 polymer ?
#
loop_
_entity_poly.entity_id
_entity_poly.type
_entity_poly.pdbx_seq_one_letter_code
_entity_poly.pdbx_strand_id
1 'polypeptide(L)'
;MEFRVKDLTLAREGKNRIDWAEAHMPLLVALRQKHEKTKPLKGIRVAGCLHVTKETGVLVRTLKAAGAELSWCGCNPLSTQDDVAASLAKDEGIAIFASRGVTSKEYYDDIHSAMKLDPHVT
;
A
#
# COMPACT_ATOMS: atom_id res chain seq x y z
N MET A 1 -6.19 -5.73 12.50
CA MET A 1 -6.26 -5.01 11.22
C MET A 1 -6.49 -6.04 10.14
N GLU A 2 -7.50 -5.85 9.29
CA GLU A 2 -7.84 -6.81 8.23
C GLU A 2 -7.05 -6.52 6.95
N PHE A 3 -6.65 -7.57 6.23
CA PHE A 3 -6.04 -7.49 4.90
C PHE A 3 -6.37 -8.77 4.12
N ARG A 4 -6.29 -8.72 2.79
CA ARG A 4 -6.37 -9.88 1.89
C ARG A 4 -5.23 -9.82 0.88
N VAL A 5 -4.22 -10.65 1.12
CA VAL A 5 -3.05 -10.82 0.25
C VAL A 5 -2.85 -12.30 -0.02
N LYS A 6 -2.09 -12.64 -1.07
CA LYS A 6 -1.93 -14.03 -1.49
C LYS A 6 -1.18 -14.90 -0.48
N ASP A 7 -0.03 -14.42 -0.01
CA ASP A 7 0.88 -15.17 0.84
C ASP A 7 1.82 -14.22 1.60
N LEU A 8 1.75 -14.24 2.93
CA LEU A 8 2.57 -13.39 3.81
C LEU A 8 4.05 -13.84 3.89
N THR A 9 4.38 -15.05 3.44
CA THR A 9 5.77 -15.53 3.43
C THR A 9 6.62 -14.76 2.41
N LEU A 10 5.98 -14.15 1.40
CA LEU A 10 6.62 -13.33 0.36
C LEU A 10 7.08 -11.95 0.84
N ALA A 11 6.69 -11.52 2.05
CA ALA A 11 6.95 -10.17 2.55
C ALA A 11 8.43 -9.78 2.52
N ARG A 12 9.36 -10.72 2.78
CA ARG A 12 10.80 -10.44 2.72
C ARG A 12 11.26 -10.05 1.31
N GLU A 13 10.76 -10.73 0.29
CA GLU A 13 11.06 -10.40 -1.11
C GLU A 13 10.45 -9.06 -1.49
N GLY A 14 9.19 -8.83 -1.12
CA GLY A 14 8.50 -7.56 -1.33
C GLY A 14 9.24 -6.39 -0.72
N LYS A 15 9.70 -6.51 0.52
CA LYS A 15 10.50 -5.50 1.20
C LYS A 15 11.75 -5.15 0.40
N ASN A 16 12.51 -6.15 -0.04
CA ASN A 16 13.71 -5.93 -0.84
C ASN A 16 13.40 -5.21 -2.17
N ARG A 17 12.26 -5.50 -2.82
CA ARG A 17 11.84 -4.80 -4.04
C ARG A 17 11.44 -3.35 -3.78
N ILE A 18 10.72 -3.09 -2.69
CA ILE A 18 10.34 -1.73 -2.30
C ILE A 18 11.61 -0.93 -1.96
N ASP A 19 12.55 -1.51 -1.20
CA ASP A 19 13.82 -0.88 -0.85
C ASP A 19 14.66 -0.57 -2.11
N TRP A 20 14.67 -1.49 -3.09
CA TRP A 20 15.31 -1.23 -4.38
C TRP A 20 14.63 -0.10 -5.15
N ALA A 21 13.28 -0.05 -5.19
CA ALA A 21 12.54 1.02 -5.86
C ALA A 21 12.79 2.37 -5.17
N GLU A 22 12.82 2.38 -3.84
CA GLU A 22 13.09 3.55 -3.03
C GLU A 22 14.43 4.20 -3.36
N ALA A 23 15.48 3.41 -3.58
CA ALA A 23 16.79 3.90 -4.01
C ALA A 23 16.75 4.64 -5.37
N HIS A 24 15.72 4.42 -6.19
CA HIS A 24 15.53 5.03 -7.51
C HIS A 24 14.40 6.08 -7.54
N MET A 25 13.78 6.39 -6.40
CA MET A 25 12.67 7.35 -6.28
C MET A 25 13.01 8.50 -5.31
N PRO A 26 14.06 9.30 -5.60
CA PRO A 26 14.64 10.26 -4.65
C PRO A 26 13.65 11.34 -4.18
N LEU A 27 12.68 11.72 -5.02
CA LEU A 27 11.68 12.72 -4.65
C LEU A 27 10.74 12.24 -3.54
N LEU A 28 10.29 10.98 -3.58
CA LEU A 28 9.46 10.43 -2.51
C LEU A 28 10.25 10.26 -1.21
N VAL A 29 11.52 9.86 -1.30
CA VAL A 29 12.41 9.79 -0.13
C VAL A 29 12.58 11.15 0.52
N ALA A 30 12.82 12.19 -0.28
CA ALA A 30 12.95 13.56 0.22
C ALA A 30 11.64 14.05 0.89
N LEU A 31 10.48 13.77 0.30
CA LEU A 31 9.18 14.09 0.91
C LEU A 31 8.96 13.32 2.22
N ARG A 32 9.32 12.04 2.26
CA ARG A 32 9.24 11.22 3.48
C ARG A 32 10.06 11.82 4.60
N GLN A 33 11.34 12.10 4.36
CA GLN A 33 12.25 12.70 5.34
C GLN A 33 11.78 14.08 5.80
N LYS A 34 11.25 14.90 4.88
CA LYS A 34 10.73 16.23 5.20
C LYS A 34 9.50 16.17 6.12
N HIS A 35 8.63 15.18 5.93
CA HIS A 35 7.31 15.15 6.56
C HIS A 35 7.16 14.11 7.68
N GLU A 36 8.14 13.24 7.92
CA GLU A 36 8.11 12.24 9.01
C GLU A 36 7.98 12.87 10.41
N LYS A 37 8.56 14.06 10.60
CA LYS A 37 8.54 14.79 11.88
C LYS A 37 7.26 15.61 12.06
N THR A 38 6.84 16.30 11.01
CA THR A 38 5.69 17.22 11.05
C THR A 38 4.36 16.48 10.92
N LYS A 39 4.36 15.28 10.32
CA LYS A 39 3.20 14.42 10.11
C LYS A 39 1.97 15.18 9.63
N PRO A 40 2.06 15.90 8.49
CA PRO A 40 1.00 16.79 8.02
C PRO A 40 -0.31 16.06 7.68
N LEU A 41 -0.27 14.74 7.46
CA LEU A 41 -1.45 13.91 7.17
C LEU A 41 -1.99 13.20 8.42
N LYS A 42 -1.54 13.57 9.63
CA LYS A 42 -2.05 12.99 10.87
C LYS A 42 -3.56 13.19 10.97
N GLY A 43 -4.28 12.09 11.18
CA GLY A 43 -5.74 12.08 11.25
C GLY A 43 -6.43 12.06 9.88
N ILE A 44 -5.67 12.05 8.78
CA ILE A 44 -6.23 11.88 7.44
C ILE A 44 -6.24 10.39 7.09
N ARG A 45 -7.44 9.89 6.75
CA ARG A 45 -7.66 8.54 6.25
C ARG A 45 -7.65 8.56 4.72
N VAL A 46 -6.80 7.75 4.10
CA VAL A 46 -6.65 7.68 2.64
C VAL A 46 -6.90 6.26 2.18
N ALA A 47 -7.83 6.09 1.23
CA ALA A 47 -8.00 4.83 0.52
C ALA A 47 -7.37 4.95 -0.88
N GLY A 48 -6.60 3.96 -1.31
CA GLY A 48 -6.03 3.92 -2.65
C GLY A 48 -6.59 2.77 -3.48
N CYS A 49 -6.93 3.06 -4.73
CA CYS A 49 -7.21 2.04 -5.75
C CYS A 49 -6.21 2.22 -6.89
N LEU A 50 -5.04 1.60 -6.76
CA LEU A 50 -3.91 1.77 -7.67
C LEU A 50 -3.11 0.46 -7.77
N HIS A 51 -2.39 0.24 -8.86
CA HIS A 51 -1.54 -0.95 -9.03
C HIS A 51 -0.65 -1.19 -7.80
N VAL A 52 -0.72 -2.38 -7.20
CA VAL A 52 0.11 -2.71 -6.04
C VAL A 52 1.46 -3.24 -6.52
N THR A 53 2.38 -2.32 -6.81
CA THR A 53 3.75 -2.59 -7.25
C THR A 53 4.77 -1.98 -6.29
N LYS A 54 6.05 -2.32 -6.46
CA LYS A 54 7.15 -1.80 -5.62
C LYS A 54 7.20 -0.27 -5.56
N GLU A 55 6.88 0.43 -6.66
CA GLU A 55 6.81 1.89 -6.72
C GLU A 55 5.66 2.43 -5.86
N THR A 56 4.49 1.80 -5.91
CA THR A 56 3.36 2.09 -5.03
C THR A 56 3.73 1.85 -3.57
N GLY A 57 4.56 0.84 -3.29
CA GLY A 57 5.09 0.61 -1.95
C GLY A 57 5.88 1.81 -1.41
N VAL A 58 6.67 2.48 -2.25
CA VAL A 58 7.39 3.71 -1.87
C VAL A 58 6.42 4.86 -1.60
N LEU A 59 5.41 5.05 -2.45
CA LEU A 59 4.35 6.05 -2.24
C LEU A 59 3.63 5.83 -0.91
N VAL A 60 3.19 4.61 -0.67
CA VAL A 60 2.43 4.21 0.52
C VAL A 60 3.26 4.40 1.79
N ARG A 61 4.55 4.02 1.79
CA ARG A 61 5.49 4.32 2.88
C ARG A 61 5.61 5.83 3.14
N THR A 62 5.64 6.63 2.08
CA THR A 62 5.76 8.09 2.18
C THR A 62 4.51 8.71 2.84
N LEU A 63 3.31 8.30 2.41
CA LEU A 63 2.05 8.76 2.99
C LEU A 63 1.91 8.36 4.46
N LYS A 64 2.27 7.10 4.79
CA LYS A 64 2.25 6.62 6.17
C LYS A 64 3.22 7.39 7.06
N ALA A 65 4.45 7.65 6.59
CA ALA A 65 5.42 8.45 7.33
C ALA A 65 4.94 9.89 7.56
N ALA A 66 4.22 10.46 6.58
CA ALA A 66 3.55 11.75 6.73
C ALA A 66 2.33 11.71 7.68
N GLY A 67 1.99 10.56 8.27
CA GLY A 67 1.01 10.40 9.34
C GLY A 67 -0.38 9.93 8.91
N ALA A 68 -0.57 9.60 7.63
CA ALA A 68 -1.86 9.13 7.12
C ALA A 68 -2.19 7.72 7.64
N GLU A 69 -3.48 7.47 7.86
CA GLU A 69 -4.03 6.12 8.01
C GLU A 69 -4.45 5.60 6.63
N LEU A 70 -3.99 4.41 6.26
CA LEU A 70 -4.04 3.95 4.87
C LEU A 70 -4.80 2.63 4.73
N SER A 71 -5.54 2.54 3.62
CA SER A 71 -6.16 1.32 3.11
C SER A 71 -5.96 1.27 1.60
N TRP A 72 -5.68 0.11 1.03
CA TRP A 72 -5.27 0.02 -0.37
C TRP A 72 -5.79 -1.23 -1.07
N CYS A 73 -6.23 -1.09 -2.31
CA CYS A 73 -6.59 -2.19 -3.20
C CYS A 73 -5.97 -2.00 -4.59
N GLY A 74 -5.94 -3.07 -5.38
CA GLY A 74 -5.44 -3.03 -6.75
C GLY A 74 -6.50 -2.52 -7.73
N CYS A 75 -6.13 -1.61 -8.64
CA CYS A 75 -7.04 -1.14 -9.69
C CYS A 75 -7.13 -2.05 -10.92
N ASN A 76 -6.29 -3.10 -11.01
CA ASN A 76 -6.34 -4.09 -12.08
C ASN A 76 -6.02 -5.51 -11.53
N PRO A 77 -6.86 -6.53 -11.81
CA PRO A 77 -6.71 -7.89 -11.31
C PRO A 77 -5.35 -8.56 -11.54
N LEU A 78 -4.62 -8.18 -12.60
CA LEU A 78 -3.37 -8.81 -13.00
C LEU A 78 -2.11 -8.00 -12.62
N SER A 79 -2.29 -6.80 -12.06
CA SER A 79 -1.19 -5.85 -11.86
C SER A 79 -0.44 -6.01 -10.53
N THR A 80 -1.09 -6.62 -9.54
CA THR A 80 -0.52 -6.79 -8.21
C THR A 80 0.77 -7.62 -8.25
N GLN A 81 1.78 -7.12 -7.54
CA GLN A 81 2.97 -7.86 -7.14
C GLN A 81 2.67 -8.43 -5.74
N ASP A 82 2.41 -9.74 -5.67
CA ASP A 82 1.90 -10.39 -4.44
C ASP A 82 2.89 -10.28 -3.26
N ASP A 83 4.19 -10.24 -3.56
CA ASP A 83 5.26 -10.04 -2.59
C ASP A 83 5.26 -8.62 -2.01
N VAL A 84 5.06 -7.60 -2.84
CA VAL A 84 4.90 -6.21 -2.40
C VAL A 84 3.64 -6.07 -1.54
N ALA A 85 2.51 -6.63 -1.97
CA ALA A 85 1.27 -6.63 -1.20
C ALA A 85 1.49 -7.26 0.19
N ALA A 86 2.19 -8.40 0.24
CA ALA A 86 2.55 -9.07 1.49
C ALA A 86 3.43 -8.21 2.40
N SER A 87 4.43 -7.52 1.86
CA SER A 87 5.30 -6.63 2.65
C SER A 87 4.54 -5.43 3.21
N LEU A 88 3.70 -4.78 2.40
CA LEU A 88 2.88 -3.66 2.85
C LEU A 88 1.88 -4.07 3.94
N ALA A 89 1.31 -5.27 3.85
CA ALA A 89 0.42 -5.80 4.88
C ALA A 89 1.18 -6.18 6.17
N LYS A 90 2.27 -6.94 6.04
CA LYS A 90 2.98 -7.54 7.19
C LYS A 90 3.97 -6.60 7.86
N ASP A 91 4.87 -6.00 7.08
CA ASP A 91 5.99 -5.21 7.59
C ASP A 91 5.57 -3.77 7.85
N GLU A 92 4.71 -3.23 6.98
CA GLU A 92 4.19 -1.87 7.12
C GLU A 92 2.85 -1.80 7.84
N GLY A 93 2.17 -2.92 8.12
CA GLY A 93 0.90 -2.89 8.86
C GLY A 93 -0.14 -1.96 8.21
N ILE A 94 -0.29 -2.00 6.89
CA ILE A 94 -1.32 -1.28 6.14
C ILE A 94 -2.41 -2.25 5.68
N ALA A 95 -3.67 -1.81 5.68
CA ALA A 95 -4.79 -2.63 5.22
C ALA A 95 -4.72 -2.79 3.70
N ILE A 96 -4.16 -3.90 3.23
CA ILE A 96 -4.01 -4.22 1.81
C ILE A 96 -5.03 -5.28 1.38
N PHE A 97 -5.80 -4.99 0.35
CA PHE A 97 -6.78 -5.88 -0.26
C PHE A 97 -6.44 -6.04 -1.74
N ALA A 98 -5.43 -6.86 -2.03
CA ALA A 98 -4.92 -7.05 -3.37
C ALA A 98 -4.16 -8.36 -3.52
N SER A 99 -4.44 -9.08 -4.60
CA SER A 99 -3.66 -10.21 -5.07
C SER A 99 -3.70 -10.29 -6.59
N ARG A 100 -2.70 -10.90 -7.21
CA ARG A 100 -2.66 -11.13 -8.65
C ARG A 100 -3.57 -12.29 -9.05
N GLY A 101 -4.37 -12.08 -10.09
CA GLY A 101 -5.24 -13.10 -10.67
C GLY A 101 -6.56 -13.25 -9.94
N VAL A 102 -7.02 -12.21 -9.25
CA VAL A 102 -8.34 -12.21 -8.58
C VAL A 102 -9.49 -12.30 -9.59
N THR A 103 -10.57 -12.95 -9.18
CA THR A 103 -11.84 -12.93 -9.91
C THR A 103 -12.46 -11.54 -9.90
N SER A 104 -13.42 -11.28 -10.80
CA SER A 104 -14.16 -10.02 -10.81
C SER A 104 -14.88 -9.76 -9.48
N LYS A 105 -15.41 -10.81 -8.83
CA LYS A 105 -16.06 -10.68 -7.53
C LYS A 105 -15.06 -10.23 -6.46
N GLU A 106 -13.93 -10.94 -6.34
CA GLU A 106 -12.89 -10.60 -5.37
C GLU A 106 -12.34 -9.19 -5.59
N TYR A 107 -12.19 -8.76 -6.85
CA TYR A 107 -11.76 -7.41 -7.20
C TYR A 107 -12.71 -6.34 -6.64
N TYR A 108 -14.03 -6.51 -6.76
CA TYR A 108 -14.98 -5.55 -6.18
C TYR A 108 -15.05 -5.69 -4.64
N ASP A 109 -14.96 -6.90 -4.10
CA ASP A 109 -14.90 -7.12 -2.64
C ASP A 109 -13.67 -6.44 -2.02
N ASP A 110 -12.54 -6.42 -2.72
CA ASP A 110 -11.32 -5.70 -2.34
C ASP A 110 -11.54 -4.20 -2.28
N ILE A 111 -12.17 -3.62 -3.31
CA ILE A 111 -12.51 -2.19 -3.36
C ILE A 111 -13.42 -1.84 -2.18
N HIS A 112 -14.47 -2.62 -1.94
CA HIS A 112 -15.37 -2.40 -0.82
C HIS A 112 -14.65 -2.52 0.52
N SER A 113 -13.74 -3.49 0.66
CA SER A 113 -12.94 -3.65 1.87
C SER A 113 -12.00 -2.47 2.09
N ALA A 114 -11.40 -1.94 1.03
CA ALA A 114 -10.55 -0.76 1.13
C ALA A 114 -11.33 0.47 1.65
N MET A 115 -12.58 0.63 1.20
CA MET A 115 -13.47 1.72 1.59
C MET A 115 -14.01 1.64 3.03
N LYS A 116 -13.91 0.48 3.71
CA LYS A 116 -14.31 0.34 5.13
C LYS A 116 -13.52 1.23 6.08
N LEU A 117 -12.37 1.76 5.62
CA LEU A 117 -11.61 2.77 6.34
C LEU A 117 -12.41 4.09 6.54
N ASP A 118 -13.50 4.30 5.80
CA ASP A 118 -14.23 5.57 5.75
C ASP A 118 -13.29 6.74 5.38
N PRO A 119 -12.67 6.71 4.19
CA PRO A 119 -11.57 7.60 3.84
C PRO A 119 -12.03 9.05 3.68
N HIS A 120 -11.18 10.00 4.10
CA HIS A 120 -11.36 11.41 3.75
C HIS A 120 -10.94 11.70 2.30
N VAL A 121 -10.02 10.89 1.76
CA VAL A 121 -9.46 11.04 0.41
C VAL A 121 -9.37 9.67 -0.26
N THR A 122 -9.79 9.59 -1.52
CA THR A 122 -9.69 8.41 -2.41
C THR A 122 -8.85 8.72 -3.63
#